data_AF-A0A2T3J7Q3-F1
#
_entry.id   AF-A0A2T3J7Q3-F1
#
_cell.length_a   1.000
_cell.length_b   1.000
_cell.length_c   1.000
_cell.angle_alpha   90.00
_cell.angle_beta   90.00
_cell.angle_gamma   90.00
#
_symmetry.space_group_name_H-M   'P 1'
#
loop_
_entity.id
_entity.type
_entity.pdbx_description
1 polymer ?
#
loop_
_entity_poly.entity_id
_entity_poly.type
_entity_poly.pdbx_seq_one_letter_code
_entity_poly.pdbx_strand_id
1 'polypeptide(L)'
;MKNLYTLALVAIALSGCVSQSYLDTTEKNTAIHQQITQATAAPLNHKVTHITAPPISIVPLDTQPTIPWLQTPTSIGVDNEPLSNVVSRIMADTTVNIAFDGDVDPNKRVTLVFKGSRGGALDALAQQIDYGIKTTLDKLEVKAFESDTFAITLPPGNYTGQLGSQGTQAETSGEEGGTPRIEGQYLNVTYDNVDVFNDVGDGIEAILGKEGQDKELIGRVQVLPSLSIVNVRTSPSRMKQVRRFVASYQKELAKQTVLDIQILEFSSNLGEERSIDWNIIKDVGQGSLQFFVPGTTTVSQGAGYGLAFQGTGKWDGTTAFIRALRKQGSVAEETPITGMFLNNQPGTINQITTTPLLDVKTTANDNVITSDLKRTSVSTGVDIMVTPNVQDDFVWLRISGRLSKISDDRTEEHNDNTVRMLTTQGSNINFLNKLRYGQTYVIASVKQKRTLAEKTQNFWMDWLGGQGTSHTTVETLVLLTPRRSE
;
A
#
# COMPACT_ATOMS: atom_id res chain seq x y z
N MET A 1 -70.56 25.20 -26.63
CA MET A 1 -69.68 24.16 -27.20
C MET A 1 -68.74 24.75 -28.26
N LYS A 2 -67.75 25.57 -27.87
CA LYS A 2 -66.73 26.10 -28.80
C LYS A 2 -65.32 26.29 -28.19
N ASN A 3 -65.15 26.08 -26.89
CA ASN A 3 -63.87 26.29 -26.18
C ASN A 3 -63.17 24.99 -25.75
N LEU A 4 -63.65 23.81 -26.15
CA LEU A 4 -63.03 22.53 -25.80
C LEU A 4 -62.08 22.00 -26.89
N TYR A 5 -62.22 22.48 -28.14
CA TYR A 5 -61.41 22.01 -29.28
C TYR A 5 -60.06 22.73 -29.40
N THR A 6 -59.92 23.93 -28.85
CA THR A 6 -58.66 24.69 -28.89
C THR A 6 -57.63 24.24 -27.86
N LEU A 7 -58.05 23.58 -26.76
CA LEU A 7 -57.10 23.05 -25.77
C LEU A 7 -56.48 21.70 -26.18
N ALA A 8 -57.21 20.88 -26.96
CA ALA A 8 -56.73 19.58 -27.43
C ALA A 8 -55.70 19.69 -28.57
N LEU A 9 -55.73 20.78 -29.35
CA LEU A 9 -54.83 21.00 -30.48
C LEU A 9 -53.44 21.53 -30.07
N VAL A 10 -53.32 22.09 -28.86
CA VAL A 10 -52.02 22.57 -28.32
C VAL A 10 -51.27 21.48 -27.55
N ALA A 11 -51.96 20.47 -27.01
CA ALA A 11 -51.33 19.38 -26.26
C ALA A 11 -50.60 18.34 -27.14
N ILE A 12 -50.91 18.26 -28.44
CA ILE A 12 -50.29 17.30 -29.38
C ILE A 12 -49.00 17.88 -30.02
N ALA A 13 -48.71 19.17 -29.83
CA ALA A 13 -47.51 19.82 -30.38
C ALA A 13 -46.25 19.70 -29.48
N LEU A 14 -46.35 19.06 -28.30
CA LEU A 14 -45.26 18.94 -27.32
C LEU A 14 -44.65 17.54 -27.19
N SER A 15 -45.06 16.58 -28.02
CA SER A 15 -44.33 15.32 -28.17
C SER A 15 -43.06 15.57 -28.99
N GLY A 16 -41.95 15.83 -28.28
CA GLY A 16 -40.63 15.98 -28.89
C GLY A 16 -40.31 14.80 -29.79
N CYS A 17 -40.13 15.06 -31.08
CA CYS A 17 -39.65 14.09 -32.05
C CYS A 17 -38.24 13.63 -31.65
N VAL A 18 -38.12 12.40 -31.15
CA VAL A 18 -36.83 11.70 -31.16
C VAL A 18 -36.45 11.57 -32.62
N SER A 19 -35.31 12.15 -33.03
CA SER A 19 -34.91 12.12 -34.43
C SER A 19 -34.71 10.66 -34.86
N GLN A 20 -35.25 10.29 -36.02
CA GLN A 20 -35.09 8.94 -36.57
C GLN A 20 -33.60 8.53 -36.64
N SER A 21 -32.72 9.50 -36.87
CA SER A 21 -31.27 9.32 -36.84
C SER A 21 -30.72 8.82 -35.50
N TYR A 22 -31.31 9.22 -34.36
CA TYR A 22 -30.88 8.76 -33.04
C TYR A 22 -31.21 7.28 -32.86
N LEU A 23 -32.44 6.88 -33.22
CA LEU A 23 -32.90 5.49 -33.15
C LEU A 23 -32.05 4.58 -34.05
N ASP A 24 -31.84 4.98 -35.30
CA ASP A 24 -31.04 4.24 -36.27
C ASP A 24 -29.57 4.08 -35.82
N THR A 25 -29.01 5.10 -35.15
CA THR A 25 -27.63 5.07 -34.63
C THR A 25 -27.52 4.17 -33.40
N THR A 26 -28.51 4.20 -32.49
CA THR A 26 -28.55 3.28 -31.34
C THR A 26 -28.70 1.83 -31.75
N GLU A 27 -29.49 1.54 -32.78
CA GLU A 27 -29.67 0.19 -33.30
C GLU A 27 -28.38 -0.32 -33.97
N LYS A 28 -27.72 0.52 -34.78
CA LYS A 28 -26.39 0.21 -35.34
C LYS A 28 -25.33 -0.04 -34.28
N ASN A 29 -25.26 0.81 -33.25
CA ASN A 29 -24.28 0.63 -32.16
C ASN A 29 -24.55 -0.67 -31.37
N THR A 30 -25.82 -1.03 -31.17
CA THR A 30 -26.18 -2.27 -30.49
C THR A 30 -25.80 -3.50 -31.33
N ALA A 31 -26.02 -3.45 -32.65
CA ALA A 31 -25.61 -4.51 -33.57
C ALA A 31 -24.07 -4.68 -33.62
N ILE A 32 -23.33 -3.56 -33.64
CA ILE A 32 -21.86 -3.56 -33.58
C ILE A 32 -21.37 -4.16 -32.24
N HIS A 33 -22.00 -3.80 -31.11
CA HIS A 33 -21.66 -4.40 -29.82
C HIS A 33 -21.93 -5.90 -29.76
N GLN A 34 -23.01 -6.38 -30.38
CA GLN A 34 -23.29 -7.82 -30.48
C GLN A 34 -22.26 -8.54 -31.35
N GLN A 35 -21.85 -7.94 -32.48
CA GLN A 35 -20.78 -8.47 -33.32
C GLN A 35 -19.44 -8.55 -32.58
N ILE A 36 -19.06 -7.49 -31.84
CA ILE A 36 -17.84 -7.49 -31.02
C ILE A 36 -17.93 -8.57 -29.95
N THR A 37 -19.07 -8.70 -29.26
CA THR A 37 -19.26 -9.71 -28.22
C THR A 37 -19.17 -11.14 -28.76
N GLN A 38 -19.74 -11.40 -29.95
CA GLN A 38 -19.62 -12.71 -30.61
C GLN A 38 -18.19 -12.99 -31.10
N ALA A 39 -17.49 -11.98 -31.60
CA ALA A 39 -16.11 -12.12 -32.08
C ALA A 39 -15.07 -12.21 -30.95
N THR A 40 -15.38 -11.70 -29.76
CA THR A 40 -14.46 -11.66 -28.59
C THR A 40 -14.70 -12.81 -27.60
N ALA A 41 -15.77 -13.59 -27.77
CA ALA A 41 -16.02 -14.78 -26.96
C ALA A 41 -15.05 -15.91 -27.33
N ALA A 42 -13.85 -15.90 -26.72
CA ALA A 42 -12.89 -16.98 -26.88
C ALA A 42 -13.48 -18.32 -26.38
N PRO A 43 -13.34 -19.43 -27.13
CA PRO A 43 -13.75 -20.74 -26.65
C PRO A 43 -12.85 -21.18 -25.47
N LEU A 44 -13.47 -21.66 -24.40
CA LEU A 44 -12.79 -22.29 -23.25
C LEU A 44 -12.11 -23.60 -23.69
N ASN A 45 -10.90 -23.49 -24.21
CA ASN A 45 -10.06 -24.65 -24.52
C ASN A 45 -9.57 -25.32 -23.23
N HIS A 46 -10.19 -26.43 -22.84
CA HIS A 46 -9.77 -27.28 -21.72
C HIS A 46 -8.52 -28.13 -22.06
N LYS A 47 -7.48 -27.55 -22.67
CA LYS A 47 -6.27 -28.29 -23.07
C LYS A 47 -5.16 -28.33 -21.99
N VAL A 48 -5.52 -28.37 -20.72
CA VAL A 48 -4.56 -28.67 -19.64
C VAL A 48 -5.19 -29.66 -18.67
N THR A 49 -4.91 -30.95 -18.87
CA THR A 49 -5.05 -31.94 -17.80
C THR A 49 -3.85 -31.81 -16.88
N HIS A 50 -4.06 -31.30 -15.67
CA HIS A 50 -3.05 -31.38 -14.62
C HIS A 50 -2.89 -32.84 -14.23
N ILE A 51 -1.74 -33.44 -14.54
CA ILE A 51 -1.32 -34.67 -13.86
C ILE A 51 -0.87 -34.22 -12.47
N THR A 52 -1.77 -34.32 -11.48
CA THR A 52 -1.42 -34.14 -10.09
C THR A 52 -0.66 -35.37 -9.61
N ALA A 53 0.62 -35.46 -9.97
CA ALA A 53 1.52 -36.29 -9.17
C ALA A 53 1.59 -35.64 -7.79
N PRO A 54 1.37 -36.37 -6.68
CA PRO A 54 1.65 -35.83 -5.36
C PRO A 54 3.10 -35.33 -5.36
N PRO A 55 3.38 -34.17 -4.75
CA PRO A 55 4.74 -33.63 -4.74
C PRO A 55 5.68 -34.70 -4.18
N ILE A 56 6.65 -35.09 -5.00
CA ILE A 56 7.73 -35.98 -4.57
C ILE A 56 8.49 -35.18 -3.52
N SER A 57 8.45 -35.61 -2.27
CA SER A 57 9.24 -34.99 -1.22
C SER A 57 10.71 -35.23 -1.53
N ILE A 58 11.36 -34.25 -2.16
CA ILE A 58 12.83 -34.18 -2.30
C ILE A 58 13.51 -33.72 -1.01
N VAL A 59 12.74 -33.43 0.05
CA VAL A 59 13.29 -33.22 1.39
C VAL A 59 13.99 -34.54 1.75
N PRO A 60 15.32 -34.55 1.90
CA PRO A 60 16.02 -35.73 2.39
C PRO A 60 15.35 -36.16 3.69
N LEU A 61 15.04 -37.44 3.84
CA LEU A 61 14.70 -37.98 5.15
C LEU A 61 15.89 -37.66 6.05
N ASP A 62 15.73 -36.68 6.94
CA ASP A 62 16.72 -36.38 7.97
C ASP A 62 16.67 -37.52 8.99
N THR A 63 17.28 -38.65 8.62
CA THR A 63 17.56 -39.72 9.54
C THR A 63 18.67 -39.22 10.45
N GLN A 64 18.31 -38.41 11.46
CA GLN A 64 19.19 -38.08 12.56
C GLN A 64 19.77 -39.40 13.07
N PRO A 65 21.09 -39.63 12.95
CA PRO A 65 21.69 -40.89 13.33
C PRO A 65 21.37 -41.15 14.80
N THR A 66 20.66 -42.24 15.10
CA THR A 66 20.34 -42.60 16.49
C THR A 66 21.63 -42.97 17.20
N ILE A 67 22.13 -42.06 18.05
CA ILE A 67 23.36 -42.26 18.81
C ILE A 67 23.10 -43.31 19.92
N PRO A 68 23.67 -44.53 19.83
CA PRO A 68 23.26 -45.64 20.72
C PRO A 68 23.55 -45.37 22.20
N TRP A 69 24.66 -44.69 22.48
CA TRP A 69 25.08 -44.39 23.85
C TRP A 69 24.20 -43.34 24.55
N LEU A 70 23.34 -42.59 23.83
CA LEU A 70 22.37 -41.69 24.45
C LEU A 70 21.19 -42.45 25.07
N GLN A 71 20.87 -43.64 24.57
CA GLN A 71 19.69 -44.40 24.97
C GLN A 71 19.93 -45.32 26.17
N THR A 72 21.17 -45.44 26.63
CA THR A 72 21.51 -46.27 27.78
C THR A 72 20.91 -45.70 29.06
N PRO A 73 20.38 -46.54 29.96
CA PRO A 73 19.84 -46.08 31.23
C PRO A 73 20.95 -45.51 32.12
N THR A 74 20.68 -44.37 32.74
CA THR A 74 21.59 -43.68 33.66
C THR A 74 20.80 -43.08 34.82
N SER A 75 21.39 -43.14 36.02
CA SER A 75 20.86 -42.51 37.22
C SER A 75 21.96 -41.68 37.85
N ILE A 76 21.71 -40.39 38.04
CA ILE A 76 22.65 -39.46 38.65
C ILE A 76 21.94 -38.66 39.74
N GLY A 77 22.62 -38.50 40.87
CA GLY A 77 22.22 -37.64 41.98
C GLY A 77 23.46 -36.92 42.48
N VAL A 78 23.54 -35.63 42.21
CA VAL A 78 24.66 -34.77 42.62
C VAL A 78 24.12 -33.50 43.24
N ASP A 79 24.82 -33.01 44.26
CA ASP A 79 24.53 -31.75 44.90
C ASP A 79 25.79 -30.89 44.95
N ASN A 80 25.71 -29.67 44.43
CA ASN A 80 26.78 -28.68 44.43
C ASN A 80 28.13 -29.19 43.87
N GLU A 81 28.10 -30.01 42.82
CA GLU A 81 29.28 -30.57 42.18
C GLU A 81 29.74 -29.73 40.97
N PRO A 82 31.05 -29.67 40.69
CA PRO A 82 31.56 -29.04 39.46
C PRO A 82 31.01 -29.70 38.20
N LEU A 83 30.64 -28.90 37.20
CA LEU A 83 30.12 -29.37 35.91
C LEU A 83 30.99 -30.46 35.27
N SER A 84 32.32 -30.28 35.27
CA SER A 84 33.28 -31.25 34.72
C SER A 84 33.15 -32.64 35.35
N ASN A 85 32.95 -32.71 36.67
CA ASN A 85 32.74 -33.96 37.40
C ASN A 85 31.40 -34.60 37.05
N VAL A 86 30.34 -33.79 36.98
CA VAL A 86 28.99 -34.27 36.67
C VAL A 86 28.96 -34.89 35.27
N VAL A 87 29.50 -34.18 34.26
CA VAL A 87 29.59 -34.70 32.88
C VAL A 87 30.43 -35.98 32.83
N SER A 88 31.58 -36.00 33.51
CA SER A 88 32.44 -37.19 33.55
C SER A 88 31.75 -38.40 34.17
N ARG A 89 30.91 -38.21 35.20
CA ARG A 89 30.10 -39.28 35.82
C ARG A 89 28.99 -39.79 34.91
N ILE A 90 28.32 -38.90 34.17
CA ILE A 90 27.27 -39.29 33.20
C ILE A 90 27.89 -40.13 32.06
N MET A 91 29.15 -39.85 31.70
CA MET A 91 29.86 -40.44 30.56
C MET A 91 30.83 -41.57 30.95
N ALA A 92 30.91 -41.96 32.22
CA ALA A 92 31.97 -42.81 32.78
C ALA A 92 32.11 -44.20 32.13
N ASP A 93 31.03 -44.75 31.58
CA ASP A 93 30.95 -46.04 30.92
C ASP A 93 31.05 -45.95 29.39
N THR A 94 31.42 -44.79 28.85
CA THR A 94 31.59 -44.55 27.42
C THR A 94 33.03 -44.23 27.06
N THR A 95 33.43 -44.53 25.82
CA THR A 95 34.73 -44.14 25.26
C THR A 95 34.68 -42.80 24.51
N VAL A 96 33.59 -42.04 24.68
CA VAL A 96 33.30 -40.81 23.96
C VAL A 96 34.19 -39.68 24.48
N ASN A 97 34.79 -38.91 23.57
CA ASN A 97 35.65 -37.80 23.95
C ASN A 97 34.81 -36.60 24.44
N ILE A 98 35.10 -36.09 25.64
CA ILE A 98 34.41 -34.94 26.24
C ILE A 98 35.25 -33.68 25.98
N ALA A 99 34.65 -32.71 25.29
CA ALA A 99 35.27 -31.42 25.00
C ALA A 99 34.44 -30.28 25.61
N PHE A 100 35.10 -29.39 26.34
CA PHE A 100 34.53 -28.14 26.82
C PHE A 100 35.06 -27.00 25.94
N ASP A 101 34.17 -26.18 25.41
CA ASP A 101 34.54 -24.95 24.69
C ASP A 101 35.17 -23.93 25.66
N GLY A 102 35.99 -23.00 25.15
CA GLY A 102 36.76 -22.06 25.97
C GLY A 102 35.91 -21.11 26.83
N ASP A 103 34.67 -20.87 26.41
CA ASP A 103 33.72 -20.02 27.14
C ASP A 103 32.94 -20.78 28.24
N VAL A 104 33.14 -22.09 28.38
CA VAL A 104 32.48 -22.91 29.41
C VAL A 104 33.24 -22.81 30.73
N ASP A 105 32.54 -22.53 31.82
CA ASP A 105 33.09 -22.67 33.17
C ASP A 105 32.96 -24.14 33.64
N PRO A 106 34.05 -24.93 33.70
CA PRO A 106 33.98 -26.33 34.11
C PRO A 106 33.73 -26.48 35.61
N ASN A 107 33.93 -25.43 36.40
CA ASN A 107 33.76 -25.41 37.85
C ASN A 107 32.37 -24.93 38.29
N LYS A 108 31.51 -24.54 37.33
CA LYS A 108 30.13 -24.15 37.59
C LYS A 108 29.43 -25.23 38.41
N ARG A 109 28.82 -24.81 39.52
CA ARG A 109 28.18 -25.73 40.47
C ARG A 109 26.83 -26.19 39.95
N VAL A 110 26.60 -27.49 40.03
CA VAL A 110 25.40 -28.16 39.51
C VAL A 110 24.82 -29.06 40.60
N THR A 111 23.50 -28.99 40.75
CA THR A 111 22.71 -29.91 41.59
C THR A 111 21.68 -30.58 40.70
N LEU A 112 21.89 -31.85 40.35
CA LEU A 112 21.06 -32.58 39.40
C LEU A 112 20.67 -33.93 39.99
N VAL A 113 19.37 -34.21 39.99
CA VAL A 113 18.80 -35.53 40.30
C VAL A 113 18.01 -35.99 39.09
N PHE A 114 18.46 -37.05 38.44
CA PHE A 114 17.83 -37.57 37.22
C PHE A 114 17.93 -39.09 37.14
N LYS A 115 16.87 -39.72 36.63
CA LYS A 115 16.81 -41.16 36.33
C LYS A 115 16.09 -41.36 35.00
N GLY A 116 16.75 -41.95 34.02
CA GLY A 116 16.20 -42.12 32.67
C GLY A 116 17.27 -42.55 31.68
N SER A 117 17.18 -42.08 30.43
CA SER A 117 18.25 -42.25 29.44
C SER A 117 19.40 -41.28 29.69
N ARG A 118 20.61 -41.64 29.26
CA ARG A 118 21.78 -40.75 29.32
C ARG A 118 21.52 -39.44 28.58
N GLY A 119 20.89 -39.49 27.40
CA GLY A 119 20.48 -38.31 26.65
C GLY A 119 19.57 -37.40 27.48
N GLY A 120 18.58 -37.98 28.17
CA GLY A 120 17.71 -37.21 29.07
C GLY A 120 18.48 -36.57 30.25
N ALA A 121 19.51 -37.24 30.77
CA ALA A 121 20.35 -36.68 31.83
C ALA A 121 21.19 -35.49 31.32
N LEU A 122 21.75 -35.62 30.12
CA LEU A 122 22.49 -34.53 29.45
C LEU A 122 21.57 -33.36 29.09
N ASP A 123 20.35 -33.62 28.62
CA ASP A 123 19.36 -32.59 28.32
C ASP A 123 18.92 -31.84 29.59
N ALA A 124 18.68 -32.56 30.69
CA ALA A 124 18.34 -31.96 31.98
C ALA A 124 19.51 -31.11 32.52
N LEU A 125 20.74 -31.60 32.39
CA LEU A 125 21.95 -30.86 32.73
C LEU A 125 22.08 -29.58 31.90
N ALA A 126 21.96 -29.69 30.57
CA ALA A 126 22.04 -28.59 29.62
C ALA A 126 21.03 -27.48 29.94
N GLN A 127 19.78 -27.86 30.24
CA GLN A 127 18.72 -26.93 30.63
C GLN A 127 19.00 -26.23 31.95
N GLN A 128 19.56 -26.93 32.94
CA GLN A 128 19.87 -26.35 34.25
C GLN A 128 21.01 -25.31 34.16
N ILE A 129 22.06 -25.63 33.40
CA ILE A 129 23.27 -24.79 33.32
C ILE A 129 23.19 -23.76 32.19
N ASP A 130 22.17 -23.84 31.34
CA ASP A 130 21.98 -23.04 30.13
C ASP A 130 23.18 -23.11 29.16
N TYR A 131 23.71 -24.33 28.95
CA TYR A 131 24.77 -24.62 27.98
C TYR A 131 24.26 -25.57 26.90
N GLY A 132 24.80 -25.44 25.69
CA GLY A 132 24.50 -26.34 24.59
C GLY A 132 25.39 -27.58 24.69
N ILE A 133 24.77 -28.76 24.71
CA ILE A 133 25.50 -30.03 24.62
C ILE A 133 25.26 -30.62 23.24
N LYS A 134 26.29 -30.62 22.39
CA LYS A 134 26.25 -31.24 21.06
C LYS A 134 26.89 -32.62 21.14
N THR A 135 26.16 -33.64 20.72
CA THR A 135 26.58 -35.03 20.79
C THR A 135 26.74 -35.60 19.39
N THR A 136 27.87 -36.24 19.11
CA THR A 136 28.11 -37.07 17.93
C THR A 136 28.40 -38.51 18.37
N LEU A 137 28.68 -39.42 17.44
CA LEU A 137 28.99 -40.82 17.79
C LEU A 137 30.18 -40.93 18.75
N ASP A 138 31.24 -40.14 18.52
CA ASP A 138 32.52 -40.27 19.26
C ASP A 138 32.90 -39.04 20.10
N LYS A 139 32.11 -37.96 20.06
CA LYS A 139 32.41 -36.71 20.79
C LYS A 139 31.17 -36.13 21.47
N LEU A 140 31.34 -35.68 22.71
CA LEU A 140 30.42 -34.80 23.43
C LEU A 140 31.07 -33.42 23.55
N GLU A 141 30.41 -32.38 23.05
CA GLU A 141 30.91 -31.01 23.07
C GLU A 141 29.96 -30.11 23.87
N VAL A 142 30.47 -29.53 24.96
CA VAL A 142 29.74 -28.56 25.78
C VAL A 142 30.12 -27.15 25.34
N LYS A 143 29.13 -26.31 25.05
CA LYS A 143 29.31 -24.91 24.64
C LYS A 143 28.48 -23.98 25.50
N ALA A 144 29.08 -22.91 25.99
CA ALA A 144 28.35 -21.89 26.74
C ALA A 144 27.45 -21.05 25.83
N PHE A 145 27.89 -20.82 24.58
CA PHE A 145 27.19 -20.00 23.61
C PHE A 145 26.98 -20.75 22.29
N GLU A 146 25.81 -20.53 21.69
CA GLU A 146 25.53 -20.87 20.30
C GLU A 146 25.51 -19.62 19.44
N SER A 147 25.96 -19.75 18.19
CA SER A 147 25.92 -18.71 17.17
C SER A 147 24.92 -19.09 16.09
N ASP A 148 24.06 -18.15 15.71
CA ASP A 148 23.07 -18.31 14.65
C ASP A 148 23.03 -17.05 13.77
N THR A 149 22.73 -17.24 12.49
CA THR A 149 22.68 -16.16 11.50
C THR A 149 21.27 -16.04 10.96
N PHE A 150 20.65 -14.89 11.17
CA PHE A 150 19.29 -14.61 10.75
C PHE A 150 19.28 -13.74 9.51
N ALA A 151 18.83 -14.28 8.38
CA ALA A 151 18.58 -13.49 7.18
C ALA A 151 17.24 -12.76 7.30
N ILE A 152 17.26 -11.42 7.24
CA ILE A 152 16.05 -10.58 7.24
C ILE A 152 15.63 -10.38 5.79
N THR A 153 14.38 -10.75 5.47
CA THR A 153 13.84 -10.67 4.12
C THR A 153 13.42 -9.24 3.78
N LEU A 154 14.38 -8.32 3.75
CA LEU A 154 14.20 -6.93 3.39
C LEU A 154 15.43 -6.43 2.63
N PRO A 155 15.28 -5.62 1.57
CA PRO A 155 16.42 -4.98 0.93
C PRO A 155 17.19 -4.08 1.91
N PRO A 156 18.52 -3.98 1.76
CA PRO A 156 19.34 -3.07 2.57
C PRO A 156 19.02 -1.60 2.25
N GLY A 157 19.08 -0.76 3.27
CA GLY A 157 18.97 0.68 3.13
C GLY A 157 18.06 1.31 4.18
N ASN A 158 18.40 2.54 4.55
CA ASN A 158 17.55 3.35 5.39
C ASN A 158 16.54 4.06 4.48
N TYR A 159 15.32 4.23 4.96
CA TYR A 159 14.33 5.00 4.23
C TYR A 159 14.04 6.31 4.95
N THR A 160 13.97 7.36 4.13
CA THR A 160 13.41 8.65 4.51
C THR A 160 12.16 8.86 3.67
N GLY A 161 11.20 9.55 4.24
CA GLY A 161 9.94 9.81 3.56
C GLY A 161 9.25 10.95 4.25
N GLN A 162 8.76 11.91 3.48
CA GLN A 162 7.91 12.95 4.00
C GLN A 162 6.55 12.89 3.34
N LEU A 163 5.54 12.81 4.18
CA LEU A 163 4.15 12.76 3.83
C LEU A 163 3.55 14.15 4.09
N GLY A 164 3.17 14.90 3.05
CA GLY A 164 2.55 16.22 3.16
C GLY A 164 3.22 17.29 2.29
N SER A 165 2.47 18.35 1.96
CA SER A 165 3.00 19.48 1.18
C SER A 165 3.89 20.36 2.07
N GLN A 166 5.19 20.44 1.77
CA GLN A 166 5.95 21.61 2.21
C GLN A 166 5.40 22.80 1.42
N GLY A 167 4.97 23.86 2.12
CA GLY A 167 4.53 25.09 1.47
C GLY A 167 5.58 25.58 0.47
N THR A 168 5.14 26.17 -0.63
CA THR A 168 6.04 26.71 -1.65
C THR A 168 6.92 27.79 -1.03
N GLN A 169 8.24 27.66 -1.12
CA GLN A 169 9.13 28.80 -0.85
C GLN A 169 8.86 29.84 -1.93
N ALA A 170 8.40 31.03 -1.53
CA ALA A 170 8.34 32.16 -2.44
C ALA A 170 9.79 32.53 -2.80
N GLU A 171 10.16 32.42 -4.08
CA GLU A 171 11.43 32.97 -4.57
C GLU A 171 11.32 34.50 -4.54
N THR A 172 11.72 35.12 -3.44
CA THR A 172 11.96 36.55 -3.37
C THR A 172 13.45 36.81 -3.56
N SER A 173 13.82 37.41 -4.68
CA SER A 173 15.16 37.93 -4.91
C SER A 173 15.41 39.15 -4.01
N GLY A 174 15.99 38.95 -2.82
CA GLY A 174 16.41 40.01 -1.90
C GLY A 174 16.95 39.46 -0.57
N GLU A 175 18.10 39.99 -0.14
CA GLU A 175 18.93 39.53 0.98
C GLU A 175 18.28 39.59 2.37
N GLU A 176 18.72 38.64 3.22
CA GLU A 176 18.79 38.62 4.69
C GLU A 176 17.59 39.12 5.50
N GLY A 177 16.69 38.19 5.80
CA GLY A 177 15.70 38.31 6.88
C GLY A 177 14.70 37.18 6.77
N GLY A 178 14.61 36.33 7.81
CA GLY A 178 13.82 35.09 7.82
C GLY A 178 12.45 35.24 7.14
N THR A 179 12.32 34.66 5.95
CA THR A 179 11.10 34.72 5.16
C THR A 179 10.01 33.89 5.86
N PRO A 180 8.78 34.41 6.03
CA PRO A 180 7.68 33.61 6.56
C PRO A 180 7.38 32.49 5.57
N ARG A 181 7.72 31.25 5.94
CA ARG A 181 7.12 30.06 5.33
C ARG A 181 5.62 30.16 5.61
N ILE A 182 4.81 30.20 4.56
CA ILE A 182 3.39 29.93 4.71
C ILE A 182 3.29 28.42 4.95
N GLU A 183 3.45 28.03 6.22
CA GLU A 183 3.17 26.69 6.69
C GLU A 183 1.66 26.48 6.53
N GLY A 184 1.27 25.91 5.40
CA GLY A 184 -0.05 25.31 5.30
C GLY A 184 -0.15 24.28 6.42
N GLN A 185 -1.22 24.37 7.21
CA GLN A 185 -1.48 23.51 8.34
C GLN A 185 -1.82 22.09 7.84
N TYR A 186 -0.79 21.36 7.41
CA TYR A 186 -0.87 20.01 6.90
C TYR A 186 -0.35 19.03 7.96
N LEU A 187 -1.00 17.87 8.06
CA LEU A 187 -0.48 16.73 8.83
C LEU A 187 0.78 16.22 8.12
N ASN A 188 1.95 16.70 8.55
CA ASN A 188 3.23 16.18 8.06
C ASN A 188 3.61 14.92 8.84
N VAL A 189 3.78 13.79 8.16
CA VAL A 189 4.44 12.61 8.73
C VAL A 189 5.81 12.51 8.12
N THR A 190 6.84 12.62 8.95
CA THR A 190 8.23 12.51 8.52
C THR A 190 8.81 11.20 9.06
N TYR A 191 9.33 10.38 8.14
CA TYR A 191 10.22 9.27 8.40
C TYR A 191 11.64 9.79 8.22
N ASP A 192 12.39 9.86 9.32
CA ASP A 192 13.77 10.31 9.32
C ASP A 192 14.70 9.12 9.58
N ASN A 193 15.48 8.78 8.56
CA ASN A 193 16.51 7.75 8.53
C ASN A 193 16.15 6.46 9.29
N VAL A 194 14.98 5.87 8.98
CA VAL A 194 14.52 4.65 9.67
C VAL A 194 15.38 3.46 9.23
N ASP A 195 15.96 2.75 10.20
CA ASP A 195 16.82 1.58 9.99
C ASP A 195 16.21 0.34 10.67
N VAL A 196 15.49 -0.45 9.86
CA VAL A 196 14.81 -1.66 10.30
C VAL A 196 15.80 -2.72 10.83
N PHE A 197 17.02 -2.75 10.32
CA PHE A 197 18.01 -3.75 10.72
C PHE A 197 18.53 -3.46 12.12
N ASN A 198 18.76 -2.18 12.45
CA ASN A 198 19.13 -1.78 13.80
C ASN A 198 17.96 -1.97 14.77
N ASP A 199 16.71 -1.69 14.39
CA ASP A 199 15.54 -1.96 15.23
C ASP A 199 15.44 -3.45 15.61
N VAL A 200 15.72 -4.35 14.66
CA VAL A 200 15.79 -5.80 14.94
C VAL A 200 16.98 -6.11 15.86
N GLY A 201 18.13 -5.51 15.62
CA GLY A 201 19.32 -5.64 16.47
C GLY A 201 19.04 -5.26 17.92
N ASP A 202 18.47 -4.09 18.15
CA ASP A 202 18.11 -3.55 19.46
C ASP A 202 17.09 -4.45 20.18
N GLY A 203 16.10 -4.96 19.42
CA GLY A 203 15.15 -5.95 19.93
C GLY A 203 15.81 -7.25 20.39
N ILE A 204 16.83 -7.73 19.65
CA ILE A 204 17.61 -8.91 20.04
C ILE A 204 18.50 -8.58 21.24
N GLU A 205 19.16 -7.43 21.28
CA GLU A 205 19.98 -7.00 22.42
C GLU A 205 19.16 -6.93 23.72
N ALA A 206 17.91 -6.46 23.64
CA ALA A 206 16.99 -6.47 24.78
C ALA A 206 16.72 -7.90 25.32
N ILE A 207 16.65 -8.90 24.44
CA ILE A 207 16.52 -10.32 24.83
C ILE A 207 17.83 -10.84 25.46
N LEU A 208 18.98 -10.34 25.00
CA LEU A 208 20.29 -10.72 25.54
C LEU A 208 20.60 -10.09 26.89
N GLY A 209 19.93 -8.98 27.22
CA GLY A 209 20.04 -8.28 28.49
C GLY A 209 19.75 -9.17 29.70
N LYS A 210 20.47 -8.92 30.79
CA LYS A 210 20.21 -9.50 32.11
C LYS A 210 19.33 -8.52 32.90
N GLU A 211 18.36 -9.02 33.66
CA GLU A 211 17.58 -8.18 34.58
C GLU A 211 18.52 -7.62 35.67
N GLY A 212 18.75 -6.31 35.67
CA GLY A 212 19.68 -5.63 36.59
C GLY A 212 20.09 -4.23 36.12
N GLN A 213 20.78 -3.48 36.98
CA GLN A 213 21.21 -2.09 36.70
C GLN A 213 22.41 -1.99 35.74
N ASP A 214 23.16 -3.07 35.56
CA ASP A 214 24.23 -3.15 34.57
C ASP A 214 23.72 -3.92 33.35
N LYS A 215 23.74 -3.28 32.17
CA LYS A 215 23.43 -3.87 30.86
C LYS A 215 24.48 -4.90 30.43
N GLU A 216 24.80 -5.87 31.28
CA GLU A 216 25.66 -6.99 30.93
C GLU A 216 24.87 -7.91 29.99
N LEU A 217 25.22 -7.88 28.71
CA LEU A 217 24.64 -8.73 27.69
C LEU A 217 25.24 -10.13 27.80
N ILE A 218 24.38 -11.16 27.86
CA ILE A 218 24.83 -12.55 27.81
C ILE A 218 24.93 -12.95 26.34
N GLY A 219 25.99 -12.47 25.68
CA GLY A 219 26.24 -12.71 24.27
C GLY A 219 26.61 -11.46 23.48
N ARG A 220 26.46 -11.54 22.15
CA ARG A 220 26.71 -10.45 21.22
C ARG A 220 25.74 -10.52 20.03
N VAL A 221 25.27 -9.36 19.60
CA VAL A 221 24.55 -9.17 18.34
C VAL A 221 25.46 -8.40 17.39
N GLN A 222 25.44 -8.76 16.11
CA GLN A 222 26.10 -8.02 15.05
C GLN A 222 25.13 -7.91 13.88
N VAL A 223 24.66 -6.69 13.64
CA VAL A 223 23.82 -6.37 12.50
C VAL A 223 24.72 -6.07 11.30
N LEU A 224 24.44 -6.71 10.16
CA LEU A 224 25.14 -6.47 8.89
C LEU A 224 24.10 -6.10 7.82
N PRO A 225 23.61 -4.84 7.79
CA PRO A 225 22.53 -4.44 6.89
C PRO A 225 22.88 -4.69 5.43
N SER A 226 24.14 -4.45 5.03
CA SER A 226 24.65 -4.68 3.66
C SER A 226 24.54 -6.11 3.15
N LEU A 227 24.43 -7.08 4.06
CA LEU A 227 24.23 -8.51 3.76
C LEU A 227 22.81 -8.98 4.12
N SER A 228 21.98 -8.07 4.65
CA SER A 228 20.62 -8.37 5.14
C SER A 228 20.59 -9.48 6.20
N ILE A 229 21.64 -9.58 7.02
CA ILE A 229 21.74 -10.59 8.08
C ILE A 229 22.00 -9.96 9.45
N VAL A 230 21.53 -10.65 10.48
CA VAL A 230 21.87 -10.38 11.88
C VAL A 230 22.52 -11.64 12.46
N ASN A 231 23.77 -11.51 12.90
CA ASN A 231 24.50 -12.57 13.58
C ASN A 231 24.28 -12.43 15.08
N VAL A 232 23.94 -13.52 15.74
CA VAL A 232 23.72 -13.54 17.19
C VAL A 232 24.55 -14.67 17.78
N ARG A 233 25.26 -14.38 18.88
CA ARG A 233 25.92 -15.37 19.71
C ARG A 233 25.40 -15.23 21.13
N THR A 234 24.72 -16.24 21.68
CA THR A 234 24.16 -16.18 23.04
C THR A 234 23.94 -17.59 23.62
N SER A 235 23.50 -17.70 24.87
CA SER A 235 23.19 -18.98 25.50
C SER A 235 21.99 -19.65 24.83
N PRO A 236 21.85 -20.99 24.87
CA PRO A 236 20.79 -21.69 24.18
C PRO A 236 19.37 -21.25 24.57
N SER A 237 19.13 -20.95 25.86
CA SER A 237 17.82 -20.49 26.32
C SER A 237 17.42 -19.14 25.69
N ARG A 238 18.38 -18.21 25.58
CA ARG A 238 18.19 -16.89 24.95
C ARG A 238 18.07 -17.01 23.45
N MET A 239 18.90 -17.82 22.81
CA MET A 239 18.83 -18.03 21.38
C MET A 239 17.47 -18.59 20.94
N LYS A 240 16.85 -19.48 21.75
CA LYS A 240 15.47 -19.93 21.49
C LYS A 240 14.46 -18.78 21.49
N GLN A 241 14.65 -17.77 22.35
CA GLN A 241 13.82 -16.56 22.37
C GLN A 241 14.10 -15.68 21.16
N VAL A 242 15.38 -15.50 20.80
CA VAL A 242 15.81 -14.78 19.59
C VAL A 242 15.18 -15.40 18.33
N ARG A 243 15.27 -16.72 18.16
CA ARG A 243 14.65 -17.43 17.02
C ARG A 243 13.15 -17.17 16.91
N ARG A 244 12.42 -17.17 18.03
CA ARG A 244 10.98 -16.87 18.07
C ARG A 244 10.69 -15.41 17.73
N PHE A 245 11.47 -14.49 18.30
CA PHE A 245 11.36 -13.06 18.03
C PHE A 245 11.59 -12.76 16.54
N VAL A 246 12.72 -13.19 15.99
CA VAL A 246 13.05 -13.01 14.57
C VAL A 246 12.01 -13.64 13.66
N ALA A 247 11.52 -14.86 13.97
CA ALA A 247 10.48 -15.50 13.17
C ALA A 247 9.18 -14.69 13.14
N SER A 248 8.76 -14.13 14.29
CA SER A 248 7.59 -13.25 14.35
C SER A 248 7.81 -11.95 13.57
N TYR A 249 9.00 -11.36 13.66
CA TYR A 249 9.34 -10.12 12.98
C TYR A 249 9.38 -10.30 11.46
N GLN A 250 10.00 -11.39 10.98
CA GLN A 250 10.01 -11.71 9.55
C GLN A 250 8.61 -11.94 8.99
N LYS A 251 7.73 -12.60 9.75
CA LYS A 251 6.34 -12.80 9.34
C LYS A 251 5.62 -11.45 9.15
N GLU A 252 5.89 -10.47 10.00
CA GLU A 252 5.31 -9.13 9.87
C GLU A 252 5.92 -8.32 8.72
N LEU A 253 7.25 -8.38 8.52
CA LEU A 253 7.93 -7.69 7.41
C LEU A 253 7.53 -8.23 6.03
N ALA A 254 7.26 -9.53 5.93
CA ALA A 254 6.91 -10.17 4.66
C ALA A 254 5.51 -9.81 4.15
N LYS A 255 4.65 -9.24 5.01
CA LYS A 255 3.28 -8.89 4.63
C LYS A 255 3.27 -7.79 3.57
N GLN A 256 2.38 -7.93 2.60
CA GLN A 256 2.21 -7.00 1.49
C GLN A 256 0.73 -6.74 1.20
N THR A 257 0.44 -5.54 0.70
CA THR A 257 -0.89 -5.18 0.21
C THR A 257 -0.78 -4.58 -1.18
N VAL A 258 -1.73 -4.92 -2.03
CA VAL A 258 -1.94 -4.27 -3.32
C VAL A 258 -3.04 -3.22 -3.13
N LEU A 259 -2.81 -2.03 -3.66
CA LEU A 259 -3.77 -0.93 -3.62
C LEU A 259 -4.13 -0.55 -5.04
N ASP A 260 -5.42 -0.62 -5.35
CA ASP A 260 -5.98 -0.13 -6.61
C ASP A 260 -6.64 1.22 -6.36
N ILE A 261 -6.10 2.26 -6.97
CA ILE A 261 -6.61 3.63 -6.93
C ILE A 261 -7.19 3.96 -8.30
N GLN A 262 -8.42 4.44 -8.32
CA GLN A 262 -9.08 4.92 -9.52
C GLN A 262 -9.59 6.34 -9.31
N ILE A 263 -9.36 7.20 -10.30
CA ILE A 263 -9.83 8.57 -10.29
C ILE A 263 -10.91 8.69 -11.35
N LEU A 264 -12.09 9.13 -10.95
CA LEU A 264 -13.26 9.25 -11.82
C LEU A 264 -13.68 10.71 -11.90
N GLU A 265 -14.00 11.19 -13.09
CA GLU A 265 -14.69 12.47 -13.27
C GLU A 265 -16.13 12.22 -13.68
N PHE A 266 -17.05 12.67 -12.85
CA PHE A 266 -18.48 12.61 -13.09
C PHE A 266 -19.00 13.98 -13.52
N SER A 267 -19.80 14.01 -14.60
CA SER A 267 -20.56 15.18 -15.04
C SER A 267 -22.02 14.80 -15.24
N SER A 268 -22.92 15.53 -14.58
CA SER A 268 -24.37 15.25 -14.63
C SER A 268 -24.95 15.49 -16.02
N ASN A 269 -25.81 14.59 -16.50
CA ASN A 269 -26.58 14.76 -17.74
C ASN A 269 -27.97 15.40 -17.51
N LEU A 270 -28.40 15.55 -16.25
CA LEU A 270 -29.77 15.95 -15.85
C LEU A 270 -29.94 17.47 -15.61
N GLY A 271 -29.12 18.30 -16.27
CA GLY A 271 -29.13 19.75 -16.11
C GLY A 271 -28.13 20.27 -15.07
N GLU A 272 -27.94 21.58 -15.09
CA GLU A 272 -26.68 22.30 -14.87
C GLU A 272 -26.12 22.38 -13.43
N GLU A 273 -26.71 21.74 -12.41
CA GLU A 273 -26.24 21.90 -11.01
C GLU A 273 -26.26 20.65 -10.10
N ARG A 274 -26.65 19.47 -10.62
CA ARG A 274 -26.86 18.28 -9.77
C ARG A 274 -25.56 17.54 -9.43
N SER A 275 -25.36 17.26 -8.14
CA SER A 275 -24.34 16.34 -7.62
C SER A 275 -24.77 14.89 -7.77
N ILE A 276 -23.83 13.98 -7.51
CA ILE A 276 -24.12 12.54 -7.41
C ILE A 276 -25.21 12.27 -6.36
N ASP A 277 -26.26 11.57 -6.77
CA ASP A 277 -27.27 11.06 -5.84
C ASP A 277 -26.94 9.62 -5.42
N TRP A 278 -26.46 9.49 -4.18
CA TRP A 278 -26.03 8.22 -3.61
C TRP A 278 -27.18 7.24 -3.34
N ASN A 279 -28.40 7.73 -3.11
CA ASN A 279 -29.56 6.85 -2.93
C ASN A 279 -29.92 6.18 -4.26
N ILE A 280 -29.85 6.93 -5.35
CA ILE A 280 -30.04 6.39 -6.70
C ILE A 280 -28.93 5.37 -7.03
N ILE A 281 -27.67 5.60 -6.62
CA ILE A 281 -26.60 4.60 -6.82
C ILE A 281 -26.95 3.28 -6.14
N LYS A 282 -27.42 3.34 -4.89
CA LYS A 282 -27.83 2.16 -4.13
C LYS A 282 -28.96 1.39 -4.83
N ASP A 283 -29.95 2.11 -5.35
CA ASP A 283 -31.15 1.51 -5.94
C ASP A 283 -30.92 1.02 -7.38
N VAL A 284 -30.18 1.76 -8.19
CA VAL A 284 -29.80 1.41 -9.57
C VAL A 284 -28.87 0.20 -9.62
N GLY A 285 -28.14 -0.07 -8.54
CA GLY A 285 -27.40 -1.32 -8.39
C GLY A 285 -28.28 -2.57 -8.49
N GLN A 286 -29.62 -2.50 -8.37
CA GLN A 286 -30.50 -3.68 -8.40
C GLN A 286 -30.05 -4.78 -7.42
N GLY A 287 -29.47 -4.39 -6.28
CA GLY A 287 -28.87 -5.30 -5.30
C GLY A 287 -27.43 -5.76 -5.64
N SER A 288 -26.87 -5.36 -6.77
CA SER A 288 -25.48 -5.63 -7.19
C SER A 288 -24.42 -4.85 -6.40
N LEU A 289 -24.83 -3.88 -5.57
CA LEU A 289 -23.97 -3.07 -4.71
C LEU A 289 -24.50 -3.14 -3.28
N GLN A 290 -23.61 -3.47 -2.35
CA GLN A 290 -23.87 -3.35 -0.91
C GLN A 290 -22.93 -2.31 -0.32
N PHE A 291 -23.46 -1.44 0.53
CA PHE A 291 -22.70 -0.43 1.25
C PHE A 291 -22.45 -0.90 2.68
N PHE A 292 -21.29 -0.58 3.22
CA PHE A 292 -20.83 -1.02 4.54
C PHE A 292 -20.29 0.16 5.34
N VAL A 293 -20.41 0.06 6.67
CA VAL A 293 -19.68 0.95 7.57
C VAL A 293 -18.17 0.67 7.42
N PRO A 294 -17.33 1.69 7.18
CA PRO A 294 -15.90 1.52 6.90
C PRO A 294 -15.17 0.63 7.91
N GLY A 295 -14.33 -0.29 7.41
CA GLY A 295 -13.54 -1.17 8.26
C GLY A 295 -14.34 -2.24 9.02
N THR A 296 -15.61 -2.45 8.66
CA THR A 296 -16.52 -3.45 9.26
C THR A 296 -17.21 -4.30 8.18
N THR A 297 -17.98 -5.29 8.62
CA THR A 297 -18.89 -6.09 7.77
C THR A 297 -20.36 -5.65 7.91
N THR A 298 -20.63 -4.59 8.65
CA THR A 298 -21.99 -4.10 8.90
C THR A 298 -22.54 -3.41 7.67
N VAL A 299 -23.61 -3.96 7.09
CA VAL A 299 -24.31 -3.36 5.95
C VAL A 299 -24.99 -2.06 6.40
N SER A 300 -24.71 -0.97 5.69
CA SER A 300 -25.33 0.33 5.89
C SER A 300 -26.71 0.38 5.22
N GLN A 301 -27.67 1.01 5.88
CA GLN A 301 -29.00 1.28 5.31
C GLN A 301 -29.00 2.48 4.35
N GLY A 302 -27.98 3.33 4.42
CA GLY A 302 -27.76 4.46 3.53
C GLY A 302 -26.57 4.26 2.59
N ALA A 303 -26.47 5.11 1.58
CA ALA A 303 -25.32 5.23 0.68
C ALA A 303 -24.79 6.66 0.73
N GLY A 304 -23.48 6.83 0.57
CA GLY A 304 -22.87 8.15 0.70
C GLY A 304 -21.36 8.12 0.67
N TYR A 305 -20.79 9.32 0.53
CA TYR A 305 -19.37 9.56 0.69
C TYR A 305 -18.88 9.03 2.05
N GLY A 306 -17.74 8.34 2.05
CA GLY A 306 -17.15 7.75 3.25
C GLY A 306 -17.70 6.38 3.64
N LEU A 307 -18.68 5.80 2.93
CA LEU A 307 -19.05 4.39 3.09
C LEU A 307 -18.20 3.50 2.17
N ALA A 308 -17.93 2.28 2.62
CA ALA A 308 -17.34 1.26 1.76
C ALA A 308 -18.43 0.61 0.92
N PHE A 309 -18.10 0.09 -0.26
CA PHE A 309 -19.02 -0.71 -1.04
C PHE A 309 -18.35 -1.93 -1.67
N GLN A 310 -19.15 -2.96 -1.91
CA GLN A 310 -18.71 -4.19 -2.56
C GLN A 310 -19.77 -4.64 -3.56
N GLY A 311 -19.32 -5.26 -4.65
CA GLY A 311 -20.19 -5.90 -5.62
C GLY A 311 -20.80 -7.18 -5.05
N THR A 312 -22.05 -7.46 -5.42
CA THR A 312 -22.70 -8.75 -5.11
C THR A 312 -22.77 -9.61 -6.36
N GLY A 313 -22.57 -10.93 -6.20
CA GLY A 313 -22.61 -11.87 -7.32
C GLY A 313 -21.34 -11.86 -8.19
N LYS A 314 -21.50 -11.78 -9.51
CA LYS A 314 -20.39 -11.90 -10.49
C LYS A 314 -19.69 -10.58 -10.83
N TRP A 315 -20.16 -9.47 -10.28
CA TRP A 315 -19.65 -8.14 -10.62
C TRP A 315 -18.68 -7.65 -9.55
N ASP A 316 -17.56 -7.09 -9.99
CA ASP A 316 -16.68 -6.28 -9.15
C ASP A 316 -17.41 -5.01 -8.69
N GLY A 317 -17.19 -4.63 -7.42
CA GLY A 317 -17.91 -3.52 -6.78
C GLY A 317 -17.67 -2.18 -7.47
N THR A 318 -16.42 -1.91 -7.84
CA THR A 318 -16.01 -0.71 -8.57
C THR A 318 -16.70 -0.61 -9.93
N THR A 319 -16.71 -1.71 -10.69
CA THR A 319 -17.37 -1.76 -12.00
C THR A 319 -18.88 -1.51 -11.88
N ALA A 320 -19.55 -2.10 -10.89
CA ALA A 320 -20.97 -1.88 -10.65
C ALA A 320 -21.26 -0.43 -10.26
N PHE A 321 -20.41 0.18 -9.43
CA PHE A 321 -20.51 1.58 -9.03
C PHE A 321 -20.37 2.55 -10.22
N ILE A 322 -19.35 2.35 -11.07
CA ILE A 322 -19.16 3.17 -12.29
C ILE A 322 -20.37 3.08 -13.22
N ARG A 323 -20.98 1.89 -13.37
CA ARG A 323 -22.21 1.73 -14.17
C ARG A 323 -23.39 2.49 -13.59
N ALA A 324 -23.55 2.47 -12.26
CA ALA A 324 -24.60 3.22 -11.59
C ALA A 324 -24.40 4.74 -11.79
N LEU A 325 -23.17 5.24 -11.69
CA LEU A 325 -22.84 6.63 -12.02
C LEU A 325 -23.17 6.98 -13.48
N ARG A 326 -22.83 6.10 -14.43
CA ARG A 326 -23.13 6.29 -15.87
C ARG A 326 -24.64 6.36 -16.18
N LYS A 327 -25.52 5.95 -15.26
CA LYS A 327 -26.97 6.16 -15.41
C LYS A 327 -27.40 7.57 -15.01
N GLN A 328 -26.64 8.26 -14.18
CA GLN A 328 -26.91 9.62 -13.70
C GLN A 328 -26.14 10.70 -14.48
N GLY A 329 -25.18 10.32 -15.33
CA GLY A 329 -24.32 11.28 -16.02
C GLY A 329 -23.21 10.62 -16.85
N SER A 330 -22.31 11.44 -17.38
CA SER A 330 -21.09 10.98 -18.03
C SER A 330 -20.02 10.71 -16.99
N VAL A 331 -19.28 9.60 -17.15
CA VAL A 331 -18.16 9.24 -16.28
C VAL A 331 -16.94 9.04 -17.17
N ALA A 332 -15.94 9.90 -17.00
CA ALA A 332 -14.60 9.67 -17.49
C ALA A 332 -13.78 8.98 -16.39
N GLU A 333 -13.07 7.92 -16.76
CA GLU A 333 -12.15 7.22 -15.86
C GLU A 333 -10.74 7.66 -16.24
N GLU A 334 -10.02 8.25 -15.29
CA GLU A 334 -8.58 8.43 -15.44
C GLU A 334 -7.87 7.08 -15.23
N THR A 335 -6.66 6.95 -15.77
CA THR A 335 -5.90 5.70 -15.76
C THR A 335 -5.84 5.08 -14.35
N PRO A 336 -6.21 3.79 -14.18
CA PRO A 336 -6.13 3.12 -12.89
C PRO A 336 -4.67 3.00 -12.46
N ILE A 337 -4.44 3.22 -11.17
CA ILE A 337 -3.13 3.15 -10.54
C ILE A 337 -3.14 1.95 -9.59
N THR A 338 -2.30 0.95 -9.88
CA THR A 338 -2.10 -0.20 -9.00
C THR A 338 -0.69 -0.18 -8.45
N GLY A 339 -0.56 -0.28 -7.12
CA GLY A 339 0.72 -0.36 -6.44
C GLY A 339 0.76 -1.48 -5.42
N MET A 340 1.91 -2.15 -5.28
CA MET A 340 2.15 -3.14 -4.23
C MET A 340 3.08 -2.55 -3.17
N PHE A 341 2.68 -2.66 -1.91
CA PHE A 341 3.34 -2.00 -0.78
C PHE A 341 3.67 -3.00 0.33
N LEU A 342 4.90 -2.91 0.85
CA LEU A 342 5.35 -3.67 2.01
C LEU A 342 4.73 -3.12 3.29
N ASN A 343 4.48 -4.02 4.25
CA ASN A 343 3.93 -3.67 5.54
C ASN A 343 4.84 -2.69 6.30
N ASN A 344 4.24 -1.66 6.87
CA ASN A 344 4.88 -0.56 7.61
C ASN A 344 5.96 0.21 6.83
N GLN A 345 6.01 0.07 5.50
CA GLN A 345 6.95 0.82 4.66
C GLN A 345 6.26 1.91 3.85
N PRO A 346 6.74 3.15 3.89
CA PRO A 346 6.24 4.19 3.01
C PRO A 346 6.65 3.89 1.56
N GLY A 347 5.68 3.91 0.65
CA GLY A 347 5.92 3.85 -0.79
C GLY A 347 5.24 5.01 -1.51
N THR A 348 5.77 5.40 -2.66
CA THR A 348 5.23 6.50 -3.47
C THR A 348 4.74 6.02 -4.83
N ILE A 349 3.72 6.70 -5.35
CA ILE A 349 3.22 6.55 -6.71
C ILE A 349 3.18 7.92 -7.36
N ASN A 350 4.01 8.10 -8.39
CA ASN A 350 4.18 9.37 -9.09
C ASN A 350 3.88 9.18 -10.57
N GLN A 351 2.84 9.85 -11.07
CA GLN A 351 2.51 9.93 -12.48
C GLN A 351 2.35 11.41 -12.84
N ILE A 352 3.43 12.02 -13.33
CA ILE A 352 3.51 13.44 -13.58
C ILE A 352 3.69 13.69 -15.08
N THR A 353 2.88 14.60 -15.62
CA THR A 353 3.02 15.16 -16.96
C THR A 353 3.58 16.56 -16.85
N THR A 354 4.73 16.80 -17.49
CA THR A 354 5.37 18.12 -17.54
C THR A 354 5.08 18.78 -18.88
N THR A 355 4.31 19.88 -18.84
CA THR A 355 4.00 20.68 -20.02
C THR A 355 5.01 21.82 -20.16
N PRO A 356 5.85 21.85 -21.20
CA PRO A 356 6.77 22.97 -21.42
C PRO A 356 5.99 24.21 -21.86
N LEU A 357 6.41 25.35 -21.32
CA LEU A 357 5.94 26.69 -21.66
C LEU A 357 7.11 27.51 -22.18
N LEU A 358 6.84 28.32 -23.19
CA LEU A 358 7.81 29.23 -23.78
C LEU A 358 7.32 30.65 -23.50
N ASP A 359 8.16 31.43 -22.85
CA ASP A 359 7.95 32.87 -22.63
C ASP A 359 8.97 33.62 -23.48
N VAL A 360 8.48 34.58 -24.29
CA VAL A 360 9.30 35.39 -25.19
C VAL A 360 9.33 36.81 -24.65
N LYS A 361 10.49 37.23 -24.14
CA LYS A 361 10.70 38.59 -23.66
C LYS A 361 11.41 39.39 -24.74
N THR A 362 10.69 40.32 -25.37
CA THR A 362 11.27 41.23 -26.35
C THR A 362 11.68 42.53 -25.64
N THR A 363 12.97 42.88 -25.69
CA THR A 363 13.45 44.18 -25.17
C THR A 363 13.92 45.02 -26.35
N ALA A 364 13.33 46.20 -26.54
CA ALA A 364 13.74 47.15 -27.57
C ALA A 364 14.54 48.30 -26.94
N ASN A 365 15.81 48.44 -27.34
CA ASN A 365 16.66 49.58 -27.00
C ASN A 365 17.47 49.97 -28.25
N ASP A 366 17.51 51.26 -28.58
CA ASP A 366 18.31 51.84 -29.68
C ASP A 366 18.31 51.02 -30.99
N ASN A 367 17.14 50.88 -31.62
CA ASN A 367 16.97 50.21 -32.93
C ASN A 367 17.42 48.74 -33.02
N VAL A 368 17.74 48.09 -31.90
CA VAL A 368 18.02 46.64 -31.83
C VAL A 368 16.87 45.93 -31.09
N ILE A 369 16.26 44.95 -31.75
CA ILE A 369 15.29 44.04 -31.15
C ILE A 369 16.07 42.82 -30.67
N THR A 370 16.17 42.65 -29.34
CA THR A 370 16.72 41.43 -28.74
C THR A 370 15.58 40.62 -28.14
N SER A 371 15.45 39.36 -28.57
CA SER A 371 14.44 38.44 -28.07
C SER A 371 15.09 37.40 -27.16
N ASP A 372 14.74 37.41 -25.88
CA ASP A 372 15.13 36.39 -24.91
C ASP A 372 14.04 35.31 -24.81
N LEU A 373 14.40 34.06 -25.04
CA LEU A 373 13.48 32.92 -24.91
C LEU A 373 13.68 32.25 -23.54
N LYS A 374 12.71 32.38 -22.63
CA LYS A 374 12.71 31.70 -21.34
C LYS A 374 11.81 30.47 -21.38
N ARG A 375 12.40 29.28 -21.24
CA ARG A 375 11.66 28.03 -21.13
C ARG A 375 11.27 27.79 -19.66
N THR A 376 9.97 27.66 -19.40
CA THR A 376 9.43 27.22 -18.10
C THR A 376 8.58 25.96 -18.31
N SER A 377 8.07 25.36 -17.25
CA SER A 377 7.21 24.18 -17.36
C SER A 377 6.24 24.08 -16.20
N VAL A 378 5.08 23.51 -16.46
CA VAL A 378 4.06 23.22 -15.47
C VAL A 378 3.91 21.70 -15.38
N SER A 379 4.10 21.16 -14.17
CA SER A 379 3.96 19.73 -13.89
C SER A 379 2.61 19.45 -13.22
N THR A 380 1.82 18.56 -13.81
CA THR A 380 0.52 18.13 -13.28
C THR A 380 0.42 16.61 -13.30
N GLY A 381 -0.29 16.03 -12.35
CA GLY A 381 -0.59 14.61 -12.29
C GLY A 381 -0.84 14.13 -10.87
N VAL A 382 -0.53 12.85 -10.63
CA VAL A 382 -0.73 12.17 -9.36
C VAL A 382 0.61 12.04 -8.64
N ASP A 383 0.66 12.47 -7.38
CA ASP A 383 1.78 12.26 -6.46
C ASP A 383 1.20 11.80 -5.13
N ILE A 384 1.33 10.52 -4.81
CA ILE A 384 0.74 9.89 -3.63
C ILE A 384 1.81 9.11 -2.89
N MET A 385 1.86 9.27 -1.56
CA MET A 385 2.61 8.41 -0.66
C MET A 385 1.66 7.63 0.24
N VAL A 386 1.96 6.35 0.42
CA VAL A 386 1.17 5.41 1.20
C VAL A 386 2.06 4.68 2.20
N THR A 387 1.58 4.56 3.44
CA THR A 387 2.16 3.66 4.44
C THR A 387 1.07 2.70 4.92
N PRO A 388 1.17 1.39 4.61
CA PRO A 388 0.21 0.40 5.07
C PRO A 388 0.63 -0.23 6.40
N ASN A 389 -0.36 -0.66 7.19
CA ASN A 389 -0.20 -1.62 8.27
C ASN A 389 -1.15 -2.79 7.98
N VAL A 390 -0.56 -3.88 7.49
CA VAL A 390 -1.21 -5.05 6.91
C VAL A 390 -1.58 -6.02 8.03
N GLN A 391 -2.88 -6.30 8.18
CA GLN A 391 -3.41 -7.31 9.08
C GLN A 391 -4.07 -8.42 8.27
N ASP A 392 -4.56 -9.48 8.92
CA ASP A 392 -5.09 -10.64 8.19
C ASP A 392 -6.36 -10.32 7.39
N ASP A 393 -7.29 -9.54 7.96
CA ASP A 393 -8.61 -9.22 7.38
C ASP A 393 -8.74 -7.78 6.86
N PHE A 394 -7.83 -6.89 7.26
CA PHE A 394 -7.91 -5.47 6.98
C PHE A 394 -6.51 -4.86 6.90
N VAL A 395 -6.44 -3.64 6.38
CA VAL A 395 -5.24 -2.83 6.34
C VAL A 395 -5.55 -1.46 6.94
N TRP A 396 -4.71 -0.96 7.85
CA TRP A 396 -4.71 0.46 8.16
C TRP A 396 -3.87 1.17 7.12
N LEU A 397 -4.43 2.17 6.47
CA LEU A 397 -3.71 2.94 5.47
C LEU A 397 -3.59 4.37 5.90
N ARG A 398 -2.35 4.88 5.83
CA ARG A 398 -2.06 6.30 5.78
C ARG A 398 -1.73 6.68 4.35
N ILE A 399 -2.49 7.59 3.77
CA ILE A 399 -2.30 8.11 2.42
C ILE A 399 -2.22 9.63 2.50
N SER A 400 -1.23 10.20 1.84
CA SER A 400 -1.22 11.62 1.52
C SER A 400 -0.80 11.80 0.08
N GLY A 401 -1.40 12.76 -0.60
CA GLY A 401 -1.00 13.04 -1.96
C GLY A 401 -1.66 14.28 -2.52
N ARG A 402 -1.21 14.62 -3.72
CA ARG A 402 -1.74 15.70 -4.52
C ARG A 402 -2.14 15.15 -5.88
N LEU A 403 -3.40 15.38 -6.23
CA LEU A 403 -3.89 15.25 -7.59
C LEU A 403 -3.86 16.63 -8.24
N SER A 404 -3.31 16.74 -9.44
CA SER A 404 -3.30 18.00 -10.19
C SER A 404 -3.50 17.79 -11.68
N LYS A 405 -4.15 18.74 -12.33
CA LYS A 405 -4.40 18.72 -13.78
C LYS A 405 -4.40 20.14 -14.35
N ILE A 406 -4.25 20.25 -15.66
CA ILE A 406 -4.48 21.49 -16.39
C ILE A 406 -5.98 21.59 -16.67
N SER A 407 -6.65 22.62 -16.13
CA SER A 407 -8.09 22.83 -16.28
C SER A 407 -8.45 23.76 -17.43
N ASP A 408 -7.49 24.57 -17.88
CA ASP A 408 -7.63 25.52 -18.98
C ASP A 408 -6.29 25.78 -19.66
N ASP A 409 -6.30 25.92 -20.98
CA ASP A 409 -5.14 26.21 -21.83
C ASP A 409 -5.58 27.23 -22.89
N ARG A 410 -5.13 28.47 -22.73
CA ARG A 410 -5.56 29.57 -23.57
C ARG A 410 -4.37 30.40 -24.02
N THR A 411 -4.55 31.08 -25.13
CA THR A 411 -3.54 31.96 -25.69
C THR A 411 -4.07 33.38 -25.70
N GLU A 412 -3.29 34.32 -25.19
CA GLU A 412 -3.62 35.75 -25.21
C GLU A 412 -2.58 36.50 -26.05
N GLU A 413 -3.04 37.47 -26.83
CA GLU A 413 -2.15 38.39 -27.54
C GLU A 413 -1.85 39.60 -26.65
N HIS A 414 -0.57 39.90 -26.48
CA HIS A 414 -0.11 41.08 -25.76
C HIS A 414 1.04 41.73 -26.54
N ASN A 415 0.82 42.93 -27.08
CA ASN A 415 1.82 43.73 -27.81
C ASN A 415 2.57 42.92 -28.90
N ASP A 416 1.85 42.37 -29.88
CA ASP A 416 2.36 41.52 -30.98
C ASP A 416 3.01 40.18 -30.57
N ASN A 417 3.00 39.83 -29.28
CA ASN A 417 3.44 38.53 -28.77
C ASN A 417 2.27 37.64 -28.38
N THR A 418 2.34 36.38 -28.79
CA THR A 418 1.38 35.32 -28.45
C THR A 418 1.82 34.63 -27.15
N VAL A 419 1.08 34.80 -26.06
CA VAL A 419 1.38 34.23 -24.73
C VAL A 419 0.43 33.09 -24.41
N ARG A 420 0.96 31.89 -24.19
CA ARG A 420 0.18 30.72 -23.73
C ARG A 420 0.06 30.73 -22.21
N MET A 421 -1.16 30.71 -21.70
CA MET A 421 -1.49 30.64 -20.28
C MET A 421 -2.15 29.30 -19.94
N LEU A 422 -1.67 28.65 -18.89
CA LEU A 422 -2.25 27.43 -18.34
C LEU A 422 -2.86 27.70 -16.97
N THR A 423 -4.09 27.25 -16.75
CA THR A 423 -4.68 27.19 -15.42
C THR A 423 -4.55 25.76 -14.91
N THR A 424 -3.96 25.59 -13.73
CA THR A 424 -3.89 24.29 -13.05
C THR A 424 -4.88 24.22 -11.90
N GLN A 425 -5.36 23.01 -11.66
CA GLN A 425 -6.20 22.65 -10.54
C GLN A 425 -5.49 21.58 -9.73
N GLY A 426 -5.52 21.71 -8.41
CA GLY A 426 -4.92 20.77 -7.46
C GLY A 426 -5.91 20.36 -6.39
N SER A 427 -5.77 19.14 -5.88
CA SER A 427 -6.51 18.61 -4.74
C SER A 427 -5.56 17.83 -3.86
N ASN A 428 -5.47 18.21 -2.59
CA ASN A 428 -4.66 17.53 -1.59
C ASN A 428 -5.53 16.54 -0.83
N ILE A 429 -5.06 15.30 -0.72
CA ILE A 429 -5.77 14.21 -0.05
C ILE A 429 -4.94 13.81 1.15
N ASN A 430 -5.56 13.74 2.33
CA ASN A 430 -4.98 13.17 3.54
C ASN A 430 -5.98 12.18 4.12
N PHE A 431 -5.58 10.92 4.23
CA PHE A 431 -6.47 9.83 4.61
C PHE A 431 -5.74 8.90 5.59
N LEU A 432 -6.36 8.66 6.75
CA LEU A 432 -5.90 7.68 7.73
C LEU A 432 -7.11 6.88 8.20
N ASN A 433 -7.23 5.64 7.74
CA ASN A 433 -8.38 4.82 8.13
C ASN A 433 -8.10 3.32 8.01
N LYS A 434 -8.97 2.53 8.63
CA LYS A 434 -9.03 1.08 8.53
C LYS A 434 -9.86 0.67 7.31
N LEU A 435 -9.30 -0.16 6.45
CA LEU A 435 -9.97 -0.67 5.26
C LEU A 435 -9.96 -2.19 5.22
N ARG A 436 -11.10 -2.79 4.90
CA ARG A 436 -11.22 -4.23 4.71
C ARG A 436 -10.85 -4.62 3.29
N TYR A 437 -10.17 -5.76 3.13
CA TYR A 437 -9.82 -6.26 1.81
C TYR A 437 -11.05 -6.57 0.96
N GLY A 438 -10.95 -6.27 -0.34
CA GLY A 438 -12.00 -6.54 -1.34
C GLY A 438 -13.18 -5.58 -1.33
N GLN A 439 -13.22 -4.61 -0.42
CA GLN A 439 -14.18 -3.51 -0.43
C GLN A 439 -13.55 -2.27 -1.07
N THR A 440 -14.35 -1.48 -1.79
CA THR A 440 -13.94 -0.22 -2.41
C THR A 440 -14.42 0.95 -1.56
N TYR A 441 -13.59 1.97 -1.44
CA TYR A 441 -13.83 3.15 -0.62
C TYR A 441 -13.74 4.41 -1.48
N VAL A 442 -14.68 5.34 -1.32
CA VAL A 442 -14.52 6.70 -1.87
C VAL A 442 -13.75 7.52 -0.85
N ILE A 443 -12.46 7.74 -1.11
CA ILE A 443 -11.54 8.40 -0.17
C ILE A 443 -11.42 9.90 -0.38
N ALA A 444 -11.86 10.39 -1.55
CA ALA A 444 -12.02 11.82 -1.84
C ALA A 444 -13.16 12.04 -2.84
N SER A 445 -13.93 13.12 -2.65
CA SER A 445 -14.84 13.69 -3.64
C SER A 445 -14.64 15.20 -3.67
N VAL A 446 -14.37 15.75 -4.85
CA VAL A 446 -14.14 17.17 -5.07
C VAL A 446 -15.11 17.68 -6.11
N LYS A 447 -16.04 18.55 -5.68
CA LYS A 447 -17.04 19.16 -6.56
C LYS A 447 -16.55 20.50 -7.09
N GLN A 448 -16.75 20.73 -8.39
CA GLN A 448 -16.45 21.98 -9.06
C GLN A 448 -17.65 22.45 -9.88
N LYS A 449 -17.95 23.76 -9.78
CA LYS A 449 -18.89 24.44 -10.68
C LYS A 449 -18.09 25.25 -11.70
N ARG A 450 -18.33 25.05 -13.00
CA ARG A 450 -17.83 25.89 -14.09
C ARG A 450 -19.01 26.66 -14.67
N THR A 451 -18.87 27.96 -14.82
CA THR A 451 -19.83 28.81 -15.54
C THR A 451 -19.16 29.28 -16.82
N LEU A 452 -19.67 28.84 -17.96
CA LEU A 452 -19.26 29.30 -19.29
C LEU A 452 -20.34 30.24 -19.81
N ALA A 453 -19.95 31.47 -20.14
CA ALA A 453 -20.81 32.41 -20.83
C ALA A 453 -20.40 32.44 -22.30
N GLU A 454 -21.20 31.86 -23.18
CA GLU A 454 -20.97 31.88 -24.62
C GLU A 454 -21.86 32.94 -25.27
N LYS A 455 -21.23 33.91 -25.93
CA LYS A 455 -21.91 34.88 -26.80
C LYS A 455 -21.67 34.45 -28.24
N THR A 456 -22.68 33.89 -28.90
CA THR A 456 -22.57 33.60 -30.34
C THR A 456 -22.93 34.87 -31.11
N GLN A 457 -21.93 35.55 -31.68
CA GLN A 457 -22.15 36.67 -32.59
C GLN A 457 -22.13 36.16 -34.03
N ASN A 458 -23.27 36.23 -34.72
CA ASN A 458 -23.28 36.13 -36.18
C ASN A 458 -22.97 37.51 -36.77
N PHE A 459 -22.19 37.52 -37.86
CA PHE A 459 -21.78 38.69 -38.62
C PHE A 459 -22.96 39.66 -38.86
N TRP A 460 -22.65 40.96 -38.91
CA TRP A 460 -23.49 42.15 -39.19
C TRP A 460 -24.59 42.61 -38.22
N MET A 461 -25.09 41.82 -37.24
CA MET A 461 -26.08 42.32 -36.26
C MET A 461 -25.93 41.73 -34.85
N ASP A 462 -25.49 42.57 -33.91
CA ASP A 462 -25.23 42.22 -32.49
C ASP A 462 -26.49 41.85 -31.69
N TRP A 463 -27.69 42.18 -32.19
CA TRP A 463 -28.98 41.89 -31.55
C TRP A 463 -29.61 40.54 -31.95
N LEU A 464 -29.05 39.85 -32.95
CA LEU A 464 -29.47 38.49 -33.35
C LEU A 464 -28.62 37.38 -32.74
N GLY A 465 -27.61 37.74 -31.92
CA GLY A 465 -26.77 36.77 -31.21
C GLY A 465 -27.45 36.21 -29.96
N GLY A 466 -27.56 34.89 -29.88
CA GLY A 466 -28.01 34.22 -28.65
C GLY A 466 -26.97 34.37 -27.55
N GLN A 467 -27.43 34.77 -26.36
CA GLN A 467 -26.65 34.71 -25.13
C GLN A 467 -27.02 33.43 -24.39
N GLY A 468 -26.08 32.49 -24.31
CA GLY A 468 -26.22 31.27 -23.53
C GLY A 468 -25.23 31.29 -22.37
N THR A 469 -25.71 31.08 -21.15
CA THR A 469 -24.85 30.76 -20.01
C THR A 469 -25.02 29.29 -19.72
N SER A 470 -23.95 28.51 -19.80
CA SER A 470 -23.93 27.11 -19.40
C SER A 470 -23.17 26.93 -18.09
N HIS A 471 -23.81 26.33 -17.10
CA HIS A 471 -23.19 25.88 -15.86
C HIS A 471 -22.96 24.37 -15.95
N THR A 472 -21.70 23.95 -15.84
CA THR A 472 -21.35 22.53 -15.78
C THR A 472 -20.79 22.24 -14.40
N THR A 473 -21.34 21.24 -13.72
CA THR A 473 -20.82 20.73 -12.47
C THR A 473 -20.03 19.45 -12.74
N VAL A 474 -18.74 19.45 -12.39
CA VAL A 474 -17.85 18.28 -12.49
C VAL A 474 -17.49 17.84 -11.07
N GLU A 475 -17.61 16.55 -10.79
CA GLU A 475 -17.26 15.96 -9.50
C GLU A 475 -16.16 14.91 -9.71
N THR A 476 -14.98 15.12 -9.12
CA THR A 476 -13.85 14.18 -9.18
C THR A 476 -13.89 13.27 -7.95
N LEU A 477 -13.97 11.96 -8.16
CA LEU A 477 -13.96 10.94 -7.13
C LEU A 477 -12.64 10.19 -7.13
N VAL A 478 -12.13 9.86 -5.95
CA VAL A 478 -11.00 8.95 -5.79
C VAL A 478 -11.48 7.69 -5.08
N LEU A 479 -11.44 6.57 -5.80
CA LEU A 479 -11.77 5.25 -5.30
C LEU A 479 -10.49 4.50 -4.91
N LEU A 480 -10.55 3.77 -3.81
CA LEU A 480 -9.46 2.95 -3.31
C LEU A 480 -9.98 1.56 -2.94
N THR A 481 -9.33 0.52 -3.48
CA THR A 481 -9.63 -0.88 -3.15
C THR A 481 -8.35 -1.57 -2.67
N PRO A 482 -8.22 -1.90 -1.38
CA PRO A 482 -7.12 -2.73 -0.90
C PRO A 482 -7.38 -4.21 -1.23
N ARG A 483 -6.34 -4.87 -1.71
CA ARG A 483 -6.27 -6.31 -1.93
C ARG A 483 -5.08 -6.89 -1.20
N ARG A 484 -5.21 -8.13 -0.75
CA ARG A 484 -4.10 -8.88 -0.16
C ARG A 484 -3.20 -9.39 -1.29
N SER A 485 -1.89 -9.18 -1.16
CA SER A 485 -0.90 -9.96 -1.90
C SER A 485 -0.87 -11.33 -1.25
N GLU A 486 -1.12 -12.40 -2.02
CA GLU A 486 -1.33 -13.78 -1.53
C GLU A 486 -0.34 -14.22 -0.43
#